data_AF-A0A4R7NZ89-F1
#
_entry.id   AF-A0A4R7NZ89-F1
#
_cell.length_a   1.000
_cell.length_b   1.000
_cell.length_c   1.000
_cell.angle_alpha   90.00
_cell.angle_beta   90.00
_cell.angle_gamma   90.00
#
_symmetry.space_group_name_H-M   'P 1'
#
loop_
_entity.id
_entity.type
_entity.pdbx_description
1 polymer ?
#
loop_
_entity_poly.entity_id
_entity_poly.type
_entity_poly.pdbx_seq_one_letter_code
_entity_poly.pdbx_strand_id
1 'polypeptide(L)'
;MEPPIQIESEGRKDSSRPSAVEEMGLSPQRGDEGLERLMQLLARIGGTSMAALWVVDRERSFFAAAHGFATRDVPRLSALGEQALRQDDILVVPDAAQDPRFASDPMVTGTPRVRFFASIAVRGRDRERIGVLCLMDAEPRTREDLARAALQDLRAIVEDRLRLRSDALHDPQTGTLIRRHFDELGDREWRRAMRALVPISVIVAELDHLHGFTGREGAAALDRGLRAAALAIQYSLHRPGDCVGRFDDTRFAMLLPGTGQTGAVETAERVRSAVEALYFPLDDAGGKLLTLSAGVCTVRSDSLSRTDPMSSIELATTALRRSQAAGGNRWTLAGSAADPVLS
;
A
#
# COMPACT_ATOMS: atom_id res chain seq x y z
N MET A 1 15.02 33.37 -26.86
CA MET A 1 15.71 32.74 -25.73
C MET A 1 14.67 32.60 -24.63
N GLU A 2 13.97 31.47 -24.64
CA GLU A 2 13.08 31.09 -23.54
C GLU A 2 13.94 30.70 -22.32
N PRO A 3 13.51 31.01 -21.09
CA PRO A 3 14.22 30.56 -19.90
C PRO A 3 14.00 29.05 -19.71
N PRO A 4 14.98 28.32 -19.15
CA PRO A 4 14.86 26.90 -18.96
C PRO A 4 13.90 26.60 -17.81
N ILE A 5 12.96 25.68 -18.07
CA ILE A 5 12.10 25.07 -17.05
C ILE A 5 13.01 24.29 -16.10
N GLN A 6 13.16 24.80 -14.87
CA GLN A 6 13.80 24.08 -13.79
C GLN A 6 12.83 23.00 -13.29
N ILE A 7 13.11 21.75 -13.64
CA ILE A 7 12.51 20.59 -13.00
C ILE A 7 13.29 20.40 -11.70
N GLU A 8 12.77 20.91 -10.59
CA GLU A 8 13.28 20.58 -9.26
C GLU A 8 13.01 19.09 -8.99
N SER A 9 14.02 18.27 -9.24
CA SER A 9 14.15 16.93 -8.70
C SER A 9 14.70 17.03 -7.28
N GLU A 10 13.86 16.86 -6.26
CA GLU A 10 14.33 16.45 -4.94
C GLU A 10 13.22 15.74 -4.17
N GLY A 11 13.52 14.50 -3.77
CA GLY A 11 12.56 13.55 -3.22
C GLY A 11 11.99 13.98 -1.88
N ARG A 12 10.83 14.63 -1.89
CA ARG A 12 9.90 14.56 -0.78
C ARG A 12 9.30 13.16 -0.79
N LYS A 13 9.77 12.28 0.10
CA LYS A 13 9.09 11.00 0.38
C LYS A 13 7.67 11.34 0.85
N ASP A 14 6.71 11.18 -0.06
CA ASP A 14 5.31 11.50 0.16
C ASP A 14 4.77 10.53 1.23
N SER A 15 4.66 10.99 2.48
CA SER A 15 4.30 10.17 3.64
C SER A 15 2.87 9.60 3.57
N SER A 16 2.09 10.06 2.60
CA SER A 16 0.68 9.77 2.31
C SER A 16 0.47 8.57 1.38
N ARG A 17 1.49 8.05 0.66
CA ARG A 17 1.33 6.84 -0.19
C ARG A 17 1.23 5.58 0.69
N PRO A 18 0.22 4.70 0.55
CA PRO A 18 0.25 3.35 1.16
C PRO A 18 1.61 2.72 0.91
N SER A 19 2.22 2.13 1.93
CA SER A 19 3.55 1.57 1.71
C SER A 19 3.42 0.35 0.79
N ALA A 20 4.41 0.09 -0.04
CA ALA A 20 4.44 -1.10 -0.88
C ALA A 20 4.28 -2.42 -0.08
N VAL A 21 4.61 -2.37 1.22
CA VAL A 21 4.41 -3.44 2.19
C VAL A 21 2.93 -3.68 2.50
N GLU A 22 2.16 -2.61 2.68
CA GLU A 22 0.71 -2.65 2.83
C GLU A 22 0.04 -3.14 1.54
N GLU A 23 0.52 -2.70 0.38
CA GLU A 23 0.03 -3.14 -0.93
C GLU A 23 0.27 -4.66 -1.17
N MET A 24 1.31 -5.22 -0.56
CA MET A 24 1.55 -6.67 -0.61
C MET A 24 0.86 -7.41 0.52
N GLY A 25 0.14 -6.73 1.42
CA GLY A 25 -0.50 -7.35 2.56
C GLY A 25 0.46 -8.17 3.43
N LEU A 26 1.72 -7.73 3.54
CA LEU A 26 2.72 -8.35 4.40
C LEU A 26 2.54 -7.84 5.83
N SER A 27 2.59 -8.74 6.80
CA SER A 27 2.42 -8.39 8.22
C SER A 27 3.17 -9.39 9.09
N PRO A 28 3.75 -8.96 10.22
CA PRO A 28 4.43 -9.87 11.14
C PRO A 28 3.48 -10.89 11.77
N GLN A 29 2.17 -10.58 11.86
CA GLN A 29 1.15 -11.49 12.40
C GLN A 29 0.61 -12.49 11.36
N ARG A 30 0.78 -12.18 10.07
CA ARG A 30 0.32 -13.02 8.96
C ARG A 30 1.53 -13.59 8.22
N GLY A 31 2.06 -14.70 8.73
CA GLY A 31 3.11 -15.45 8.02
C GLY A 31 2.62 -15.93 6.65
N ASP A 32 3.55 -16.05 5.70
CA ASP A 32 3.31 -16.64 4.37
C ASP A 32 4.14 -17.91 4.26
N GLU A 33 3.51 -19.08 4.36
CA GLU A 33 4.22 -20.37 4.34
C GLU A 33 5.12 -20.56 3.11
N GLY A 34 4.73 -19.99 1.97
CA GLY A 34 5.55 -20.05 0.76
C GLY A 34 6.83 -19.24 0.92
N LEU A 35 6.73 -18.01 1.44
CA LEU A 35 7.91 -17.21 1.76
C LEU A 35 8.76 -17.86 2.86
N GLU A 36 8.16 -18.50 3.88
CA GLU A 36 8.93 -19.23 4.91
C GLU A 36 9.74 -20.39 4.32
N ARG A 37 9.12 -21.17 3.43
CA ARG A 37 9.82 -22.25 2.71
C ARG A 37 10.98 -21.71 1.87
N LEU A 38 10.80 -20.53 1.24
CA LEU A 38 11.88 -19.87 0.51
C LEU A 38 13.03 -19.45 1.44
N MET A 39 12.74 -18.93 2.64
CA MET A 39 13.80 -18.59 3.62
C MET A 39 14.56 -19.82 4.08
N GLN A 40 13.86 -20.93 4.31
CA GLN A 40 14.49 -22.21 4.65
C GLN A 40 15.40 -22.71 3.51
N LEU A 41 14.97 -22.61 2.26
CA LEU A 41 15.79 -22.97 1.10
C LEU A 41 16.99 -22.03 0.97
N LEU A 42 16.81 -20.72 1.18
CA LEU A 42 17.88 -19.74 1.15
C LEU A 42 18.98 -20.08 2.14
N ALA A 43 18.63 -20.30 3.41
CA ALA A 43 19.59 -20.69 4.46
C ALA A 43 20.33 -21.99 4.10
N ARG A 44 19.61 -22.99 3.59
CA ARG A 44 20.20 -24.28 3.20
C ARG A 44 21.18 -24.16 2.03
N ILE A 45 20.81 -23.42 0.99
CA ILE A 45 21.66 -23.25 -0.22
C ILE A 45 22.84 -22.34 0.12
N GLY A 46 22.62 -21.22 0.81
CA GLY A 46 23.66 -20.29 1.25
C GLY A 46 24.57 -20.86 2.34
N GLY A 47 24.20 -22.01 2.92
CA GLY A 47 24.95 -22.70 3.96
C GLY A 47 24.99 -21.95 5.29
N THR A 48 23.95 -21.19 5.63
CA THR A 48 23.85 -20.44 6.90
C THR A 48 22.77 -21.00 7.82
N SER A 49 22.83 -20.61 9.09
CA SER A 49 21.81 -20.97 10.09
C SER A 49 20.55 -20.10 10.02
N MET A 50 20.63 -18.90 9.45
CA MET A 50 19.53 -17.93 9.42
C MET A 50 19.34 -17.31 8.04
N ALA A 51 18.07 -17.05 7.69
CA ALA A 51 17.69 -16.29 6.50
C ALA A 51 16.36 -15.56 6.72
N ALA A 52 16.21 -14.36 6.18
CA ALA A 52 14.97 -13.59 6.32
C ALA A 52 14.68 -12.69 5.12
N LEU A 53 13.38 -12.48 4.89
CA LEU A 53 12.87 -11.36 4.11
C LEU A 53 12.54 -10.24 5.09
N TRP A 54 13.46 -9.29 5.20
CA TRP A 54 13.37 -8.16 6.10
C TRP A 54 12.70 -6.98 5.39
N VAL A 55 11.53 -6.58 5.85
CA VAL A 55 10.72 -5.53 5.27
C VAL A 55 10.73 -4.28 6.15
N VAL A 56 10.80 -3.11 5.51
CA VAL A 56 10.78 -1.79 6.18
C VAL A 56 9.54 -1.03 5.73
N ASP A 57 8.65 -0.71 6.67
CA ASP A 57 7.37 -0.02 6.44
C ASP A 57 7.27 1.21 7.34
N ARG A 58 7.39 2.42 6.78
CA ARG A 58 7.25 3.75 7.44
C ARG A 58 7.90 3.86 8.83
N GLU A 59 7.24 3.33 9.87
CA GLU A 59 7.64 3.38 11.27
C GLU A 59 8.04 2.03 11.89
N ARG A 60 7.96 0.94 11.11
CA ARG A 60 8.15 -0.43 11.56
C ARG A 60 9.10 -1.18 10.65
N SER A 61 9.75 -2.17 11.23
CA SER A 61 10.69 -3.04 10.56
C SER A 61 10.47 -4.43 11.13
N PHE A 62 10.26 -5.41 10.27
CA PHE A 62 9.91 -6.77 10.67
C PHE A 62 10.36 -7.79 9.64
N PHE A 63 10.50 -9.04 10.06
CA PHE A 63 10.68 -10.15 9.14
C PHE A 63 9.32 -10.62 8.61
N ALA A 64 9.07 -10.39 7.32
CA ALA A 64 7.89 -10.89 6.63
C ALA A 64 7.92 -12.42 6.51
N ALA A 65 9.12 -12.99 6.38
CA ALA A 65 9.40 -14.41 6.51
C ALA A 65 10.79 -14.59 7.12
N ALA A 66 10.99 -15.64 7.92
CA ALA A 66 12.24 -15.86 8.64
C ALA A 66 12.47 -17.34 8.93
N HIS A 67 13.71 -17.79 8.73
CA HIS A 67 14.21 -19.09 9.16
C HIS A 67 15.36 -18.90 10.15
N GLY A 68 15.36 -19.65 11.25
CA GLY A 68 16.43 -19.62 12.26
C GLY A 68 16.31 -18.49 13.31
N PHE A 69 15.19 -17.76 13.36
CA PHE A 69 14.98 -16.66 14.31
C PHE A 69 13.93 -17.01 15.38
N ALA A 70 14.16 -16.57 16.62
CA ALA A 70 13.22 -16.72 17.73
C ALA A 70 12.06 -15.70 17.69
N THR A 71 12.27 -14.55 17.05
CA THR A 71 11.27 -13.47 16.91
C THR A 71 11.32 -12.89 15.50
N ARG A 72 10.19 -12.30 15.06
CA ARG A 72 10.06 -11.58 13.80
C ARG A 72 10.19 -10.06 13.96
N ASP A 73 10.10 -9.56 15.19
CA ASP A 73 10.29 -8.15 15.48
C ASP A 73 11.78 -7.81 15.46
N VAL A 74 12.12 -6.77 14.70
CA VAL A 74 13.50 -6.32 14.54
C VAL A 74 13.63 -4.82 14.80
N PRO A 75 14.81 -4.37 15.24
CA PRO A 75 15.08 -2.95 15.38
C PRO A 75 14.85 -2.19 14.07
N ARG A 76 14.19 -1.03 14.14
CA ARG A 76 13.81 -0.22 12.98
C ARG A 76 14.99 0.22 12.10
N LEU A 77 16.17 0.40 12.70
CA LEU A 77 17.30 1.13 12.13
C LEU A 77 18.62 0.40 12.45
N SER A 78 18.73 -0.86 12.02
CA SER A 78 20.04 -1.49 12.03
C SER A 78 20.86 -0.96 10.85
N ALA A 79 22.13 -0.64 11.09
CA ALA A 79 23.06 -0.18 10.07
C ALA A 79 23.19 -1.23 8.94
N LEU A 80 23.12 -2.52 9.28
CA LEU A 80 23.11 -3.62 8.32
C LEU A 80 21.92 -3.53 7.35
N GLY A 81 20.70 -3.42 7.87
CA GLY A 81 19.48 -3.38 7.05
C GLY A 81 19.42 -2.13 6.18
N GLU A 82 19.78 -0.97 6.74
CA GLU A 82 19.83 0.27 5.96
C GLU A 82 20.85 0.23 4.83
N GLN A 83 22.05 -0.28 5.12
CA GLN A 83 23.11 -0.36 4.12
C GLN A 83 22.69 -1.30 2.99
N ALA A 84 22.13 -2.46 3.32
CA ALA A 84 21.62 -3.42 2.35
C ALA A 84 20.53 -2.82 1.45
N LEU A 85 19.64 -1.98 2.00
CA LEU A 85 18.57 -1.34 1.23
C LEU A 85 19.07 -0.21 0.32
N ARG A 86 20.20 0.43 0.64
CA ARG A 86 20.77 1.55 -0.14
C ARG A 86 21.43 1.10 -1.45
N GLN A 87 21.96 -0.12 -1.49
CA GLN A 87 22.69 -0.65 -2.66
C GLN A 87 21.86 -1.63 -3.50
N ASP A 88 22.18 -1.73 -4.79
CA ASP A 88 21.53 -2.68 -5.72
C ASP A 88 22.26 -4.02 -5.84
N ASP A 89 23.55 -4.05 -5.51
CA ASP A 89 24.36 -5.27 -5.52
C ASP A 89 24.38 -5.92 -4.13
N ILE A 90 24.82 -7.18 -4.10
CA ILE A 90 24.88 -7.99 -2.90
C ILE A 90 25.89 -7.39 -1.91
N LEU A 91 25.42 -7.17 -0.68
CA LEU A 91 26.29 -6.85 0.45
C LEU A 91 26.76 -8.16 1.06
N VAL A 92 28.07 -8.36 1.19
CA VAL A 92 28.64 -9.46 1.97
C VAL A 92 29.52 -8.89 3.07
N VAL A 93 29.31 -9.36 4.28
CA VAL A 93 30.06 -9.01 5.49
C VAL A 93 30.50 -10.32 6.14
N PRO A 94 31.76 -10.74 5.93
CA PRO A 94 32.29 -12.01 6.45
C PRO A 94 32.23 -12.12 7.97
N ASP A 95 32.55 -11.01 8.66
CA ASP A 95 32.43 -10.85 10.11
C ASP A 95 32.04 -9.40 10.48
N ALA A 96 30.78 -9.20 10.82
CA ALA A 96 30.18 -7.93 11.19
C ALA A 96 30.71 -7.39 12.53
N ALA A 97 31.30 -8.22 13.39
CA ALA A 97 31.93 -7.74 14.62
C ALA A 97 33.30 -7.09 14.37
N GLN A 98 33.96 -7.46 13.27
CA GLN A 98 35.24 -6.87 12.84
C GLN A 98 35.06 -5.71 11.86
N ASP A 99 33.87 -5.57 11.28
CA ASP A 99 33.55 -4.47 10.37
C ASP A 99 33.18 -3.20 11.16
N PRO A 100 33.96 -2.11 11.09
CA PRO A 100 33.69 -0.88 11.84
C PRO A 100 32.32 -0.25 11.53
N ARG A 101 31.72 -0.57 10.38
CA ARG A 101 30.40 -0.08 9.98
C ARG A 101 29.27 -0.74 10.77
N PHE A 102 29.49 -1.95 11.29
CA PHE A 102 28.44 -2.80 11.85
C PHE A 102 28.76 -3.34 13.25
N ALA A 103 29.96 -3.17 13.76
CA ALA A 103 30.37 -3.73 15.05
C ALA A 103 29.47 -3.29 16.23
N SER A 104 28.87 -2.10 16.16
CA SER A 104 27.92 -1.57 17.14
C SER A 104 26.44 -1.82 16.80
N ASP A 105 26.15 -2.54 15.72
CA ASP A 105 24.78 -2.81 15.28
C ASP A 105 24.05 -3.69 16.32
N PRO A 106 22.77 -3.40 16.65
CA PRO A 106 22.00 -4.20 17.60
C PRO A 106 21.91 -5.70 17.24
N MET A 107 21.93 -6.04 15.95
CA MET A 107 21.92 -7.44 15.51
C MET A 107 23.26 -8.14 15.75
N VAL A 108 24.36 -7.39 15.85
CA VAL A 108 25.73 -7.89 16.07
C VAL A 108 26.06 -7.99 17.56
N THR A 109 25.64 -6.99 18.33
CA THR A 109 25.91 -6.87 19.77
C THR A 109 24.88 -7.60 20.64
N GLY A 110 23.61 -7.58 20.22
CA GLY A 110 22.49 -8.26 20.89
C GLY A 110 22.21 -9.64 20.30
N THR A 111 21.07 -10.22 20.64
CA THR A 111 20.57 -11.45 19.99
C THR A 111 20.07 -11.10 18.58
N PRO A 112 20.48 -11.81 17.50
CA PRO A 112 21.07 -13.16 17.49
C PRO A 112 22.61 -13.23 17.46
N ARG A 113 23.33 -12.12 17.64
CA ARG A 113 24.80 -12.01 17.54
C ARG A 113 25.34 -12.34 16.16
N VAL A 114 24.79 -11.65 15.16
CA VAL A 114 25.20 -11.78 13.76
C VAL A 114 26.70 -11.54 13.64
N ARG A 115 27.38 -12.49 12.99
CA ARG A 115 28.79 -12.39 12.55
C ARG A 115 28.82 -12.39 11.04
N PHE A 116 28.30 -13.42 10.38
CA PHE A 116 28.16 -13.36 8.93
C PHE A 116 26.85 -12.68 8.52
N PHE A 117 26.91 -11.78 7.54
CA PHE A 117 25.73 -11.17 6.93
C PHE A 117 25.92 -11.07 5.42
N ALA A 118 25.00 -11.63 4.65
CA ALA A 118 24.93 -11.40 3.21
C ALA A 118 23.51 -11.00 2.82
N SER A 119 23.34 -10.05 1.91
CA SER A 119 22.01 -9.53 1.60
C SER A 119 21.88 -8.93 0.22
N ILE A 120 20.65 -8.83 -0.26
CA ILE A 120 20.28 -8.17 -1.51
C ILE A 120 18.96 -7.43 -1.34
N ALA A 121 18.85 -6.23 -1.89
CA ALA A 121 17.60 -5.48 -1.91
C ALA A 121 16.54 -6.23 -2.76
N VAL A 122 15.32 -6.25 -2.26
CA VAL A 122 14.14 -6.83 -2.91
C VAL A 122 13.23 -5.69 -3.35
N ARG A 123 12.71 -5.80 -4.57
CA ARG A 123 11.84 -4.81 -5.19
C ARG A 123 10.39 -5.26 -5.26
N GLY A 124 9.50 -4.27 -5.18
CA GLY A 124 8.09 -4.43 -5.34
C GLY A 124 7.61 -4.27 -6.78
N ARG A 125 6.32 -3.98 -6.92
CA ARG A 125 5.61 -3.92 -8.20
C ARG A 125 6.10 -2.77 -9.08
N ASP A 126 6.31 -1.59 -8.50
CA ASP A 126 6.77 -0.39 -9.19
C ASP A 126 8.30 -0.23 -9.17
N ARG A 127 9.02 -1.35 -8.91
CA ARG A 127 10.49 -1.44 -8.79
C ARG A 127 11.08 -0.64 -7.63
N GLU A 128 10.25 -0.15 -6.73
CA GLU A 128 10.62 0.42 -5.44
C GLU A 128 11.24 -0.65 -4.55
N ARG A 129 12.22 -0.27 -3.72
CA ARG A 129 12.85 -1.20 -2.77
C ARG A 129 11.95 -1.34 -1.54
N ILE A 130 11.46 -2.55 -1.31
CA ILE A 130 10.49 -2.85 -0.26
C ILE A 130 11.12 -3.53 0.95
N GLY A 131 12.32 -4.10 0.78
CA GLY A 131 12.98 -4.85 1.82
C GLY A 131 14.30 -5.43 1.36
N VAL A 132 14.84 -6.31 2.20
CA VAL A 132 16.14 -6.94 2.06
C VAL A 132 15.95 -8.45 2.25
N LEU A 133 16.39 -9.22 1.26
CA LEU A 133 16.56 -10.65 1.41
C LEU A 133 17.96 -10.89 1.97
N CYS A 134 18.06 -11.58 3.10
CA CYS A 134 19.33 -11.72 3.81
C CYS A 134 19.58 -13.14 4.33
N LEU A 135 20.86 -13.48 4.39
CA LEU A 135 21.46 -14.63 5.04
C LEU A 135 22.24 -14.10 6.25
N MET A 136 22.12 -14.78 7.39
CA MET A 136 22.87 -14.43 8.59
C MET A 136 23.44 -15.67 9.27
N ASP A 137 24.52 -15.51 10.01
CA ASP A 137 25.04 -16.54 10.89
C ASP A 137 25.69 -15.97 12.14
N ALA A 138 25.71 -16.75 13.23
CA ALA A 138 26.38 -16.39 14.48
C ALA A 138 27.89 -16.66 14.42
N GLU A 139 28.37 -17.31 13.36
CA GLU A 139 29.79 -17.56 13.08
C GLU A 139 30.24 -16.81 11.82
N PRO A 140 31.48 -16.31 11.77
CA PRO A 140 32.06 -15.75 10.55
C PRO A 140 32.08 -16.77 9.40
N ARG A 141 31.90 -16.31 8.16
CA ARG A 141 31.94 -17.18 6.97
C ARG A 141 32.82 -16.59 5.88
N THR A 142 33.52 -17.45 5.15
CA THR A 142 34.44 -17.07 4.06
C THR A 142 33.94 -17.45 2.67
N ARG A 143 32.89 -18.28 2.56
CA ARG A 143 32.31 -18.71 1.28
C ARG A 143 31.28 -17.70 0.77
N GLU A 144 31.79 -16.60 0.22
CA GLU A 144 30.94 -15.52 -0.30
C GLU A 144 30.18 -15.93 -1.58
N ASP A 145 30.80 -16.74 -2.45
CA ASP A 145 30.22 -17.14 -3.75
C ASP A 145 28.89 -17.88 -3.61
N LEU A 146 28.81 -18.80 -2.63
CA LEU A 146 27.60 -19.59 -2.39
C LEU A 146 26.45 -18.72 -1.88
N ALA A 147 26.74 -17.81 -0.96
CA ALA A 147 25.76 -16.84 -0.46
C ALA A 147 25.29 -15.91 -1.60
N ARG A 148 26.23 -15.47 -2.45
CA ARG A 148 25.93 -14.58 -3.57
C ARG A 148 25.00 -15.24 -4.60
N ALA A 149 25.32 -16.46 -5.01
CA ALA A 149 24.48 -17.23 -5.94
C ALA A 149 23.07 -17.48 -5.35
N ALA A 150 22.99 -17.93 -4.10
CA ALA A 150 21.73 -18.20 -3.43
C ALA A 150 20.82 -16.96 -3.34
N LEU A 151 21.39 -15.79 -3.01
CA LEU A 151 20.65 -14.54 -2.94
C LEU A 151 20.18 -14.06 -4.31
N GLN A 152 20.99 -14.21 -5.37
CA GLN A 152 20.58 -13.84 -6.74
C GLN A 152 19.40 -14.68 -7.22
N ASP A 153 19.50 -16.00 -7.07
CA ASP A 153 18.48 -16.94 -7.54
C ASP A 153 17.17 -16.75 -6.79
N LEU A 154 17.22 -16.62 -5.46
CA LEU A 154 16.02 -16.50 -4.65
C LEU A 154 15.45 -15.08 -4.64
N ARG A 155 16.22 -14.04 -4.94
CA ARG A 155 15.66 -12.69 -5.11
C ARG A 155 14.59 -12.70 -6.19
N ALA A 156 14.86 -13.25 -7.37
CA ALA A 156 13.90 -13.27 -8.46
C ALA A 156 12.60 -13.99 -8.07
N ILE A 157 12.72 -15.15 -7.42
CA ILE A 157 11.56 -15.95 -6.98
C ILE A 157 10.74 -15.21 -5.92
N VAL A 158 11.41 -14.53 -4.98
CA VAL A 158 10.75 -13.73 -3.95
C VAL A 158 10.05 -12.52 -4.58
N GLU A 159 10.72 -11.78 -5.45
CA GLU A 159 10.14 -10.62 -6.16
C GLU A 159 8.92 -11.03 -6.99
N ASP A 160 8.99 -12.13 -7.74
CA ASP A 160 7.85 -12.64 -8.52
C ASP A 160 6.67 -13.02 -7.62
N ARG A 161 6.94 -13.68 -6.48
CA ARG A 161 5.88 -14.04 -5.52
C ARG A 161 5.23 -12.80 -4.91
N LEU A 162 6.02 -11.78 -4.57
CA LEU A 162 5.51 -10.52 -4.03
C LEU A 162 4.70 -9.75 -5.07
N ARG A 163 5.12 -9.77 -6.35
CA ARG A 163 4.37 -9.17 -7.45
C ARG A 163 3.04 -9.86 -7.68
N LEU A 164 3.04 -11.20 -7.77
CA LEU A 164 1.81 -12.00 -7.88
C LEU A 164 0.86 -11.77 -6.70
N ARG A 165 1.41 -11.59 -5.50
CA ARG A 165 0.63 -11.27 -4.31
C ARG A 165 -0.02 -9.89 -4.41
N SER A 166 0.72 -8.87 -4.86
CA SER A 166 0.17 -7.54 -5.10
C SER A 166 -0.91 -7.56 -6.19
N ASP A 167 -0.66 -8.24 -7.32
CA ASP A 167 -1.63 -8.37 -8.43
C ASP A 167 -2.91 -9.12 -8.01
N ALA A 168 -2.84 -10.00 -7.01
CA ALA A 168 -4.01 -10.69 -6.45
C ALA A 168 -4.85 -9.82 -5.48
N LEU A 169 -4.30 -8.69 -5.02
CA LEU A 169 -4.91 -7.78 -4.05
C LEU A 169 -5.32 -6.44 -4.68
N HIS A 170 -4.62 -6.00 -5.72
CA HIS A 170 -4.78 -4.68 -6.31
C HIS A 170 -5.23 -4.74 -7.77
N ASP A 171 -6.05 -3.76 -8.14
CA ASP A 171 -6.45 -3.53 -9.51
C ASP A 171 -5.22 -3.13 -10.35
N PRO A 172 -4.96 -3.82 -11.47
CA PRO A 172 -3.72 -3.61 -12.23
C PRO A 172 -3.65 -2.23 -12.88
N GLN A 173 -4.81 -1.61 -13.15
CA GLN A 173 -4.92 -0.30 -13.77
C GLN A 173 -4.70 0.80 -12.73
N THR A 174 -5.40 0.77 -11.60
CA THR A 174 -5.45 1.89 -10.65
C THR A 174 -4.54 1.71 -9.43
N GLY A 175 -4.09 0.49 -9.14
CA GLY A 175 -3.33 0.18 -7.92
C GLY A 175 -4.17 0.24 -6.63
N THR A 176 -5.48 0.48 -6.71
CA THR A 176 -6.39 0.37 -5.55
C THR A 176 -6.73 -1.09 -5.26
N LEU A 177 -7.32 -1.42 -4.12
CA LEU A 177 -7.74 -2.80 -3.85
C LEU A 177 -8.72 -3.31 -4.91
N ILE A 178 -8.62 -4.57 -5.32
CA ILE A 178 -9.69 -5.20 -6.09
C ILE A 178 -10.95 -5.32 -5.22
N ARG A 179 -12.12 -5.33 -5.87
CA ARG A 179 -13.42 -5.38 -5.18
C ARG A 179 -13.50 -6.46 -4.11
N ARG A 180 -13.12 -7.69 -4.46
CA ARG A 180 -13.13 -8.83 -3.52
C ARG A 180 -12.35 -8.54 -2.24
N HIS A 181 -11.15 -7.95 -2.35
CA HIS A 181 -10.32 -7.70 -1.18
C HIS A 181 -10.80 -6.49 -0.37
N PHE A 182 -11.38 -5.48 -1.04
CA PHE A 182 -12.05 -4.38 -0.37
C PHE A 182 -13.20 -4.88 0.51
N ASP A 183 -14.05 -5.78 0.00
CA ASP A 183 -15.17 -6.36 0.75
C ASP A 183 -14.67 -7.19 1.95
N GLU A 184 -13.63 -8.03 1.77
CA GLU A 184 -13.01 -8.81 2.85
C GLU A 184 -12.41 -7.94 3.97
N LEU A 185 -11.88 -6.76 3.62
CA LEU A 185 -11.39 -5.79 4.60
C LEU A 185 -12.55 -5.06 5.29
N GLY A 186 -13.57 -4.66 4.52
CA GLY A 186 -14.83 -4.09 5.02
C GLY A 186 -15.45 -4.95 6.12
N ASP A 187 -15.61 -6.24 5.87
CA ASP A 187 -16.14 -7.21 6.84
C ASP A 187 -15.32 -7.29 8.12
N ARG A 188 -13.99 -7.24 8.00
CA ARG A 188 -13.08 -7.31 9.17
C ARG A 188 -13.18 -6.05 10.01
N GLU A 189 -13.10 -4.89 9.39
CA GLU A 189 -13.18 -3.61 10.07
C GLU A 189 -14.58 -3.36 10.64
N TRP A 190 -15.65 -3.84 9.99
CA TRP A 190 -17.00 -3.78 10.54
C TRP A 190 -17.11 -4.54 11.86
N ARG A 191 -16.66 -5.80 11.89
CA ARG A 191 -16.65 -6.60 13.13
C ARG A 191 -15.77 -5.97 14.20
N ARG A 192 -14.66 -5.33 13.83
CA ARG A 192 -13.78 -4.61 14.76
C ARG A 192 -14.48 -3.37 15.32
N ALA A 193 -15.12 -2.57 14.47
CA ALA A 193 -15.85 -1.38 14.84
C ALA A 193 -16.98 -1.69 15.83
N MET A 194 -17.73 -2.78 15.58
CA MET A 194 -18.76 -3.28 16.50
C MET A 194 -18.21 -3.59 17.88
N ARG A 195 -17.05 -4.28 17.97
CA ARG A 195 -16.43 -4.62 19.27
C ARG A 195 -15.85 -3.41 19.99
N ALA A 196 -15.26 -2.49 19.23
CA ALA A 196 -14.61 -1.30 19.78
C ALA A 196 -15.59 -0.14 20.02
N LEU A 197 -16.86 -0.27 19.60
CA LEU A 197 -17.89 0.77 19.67
C LEU A 197 -17.46 2.08 19.00
N VAL A 198 -16.73 1.97 17.88
CA VAL A 198 -16.29 3.11 17.06
C VAL A 198 -17.11 3.21 15.79
N PRO A 199 -17.35 4.43 15.25
CA PRO A 199 -18.08 4.58 14.00
C PRO A 199 -17.29 4.04 12.80
N ILE A 200 -17.99 3.78 11.70
CA ILE A 200 -17.38 3.46 10.41
C ILE A 200 -18.03 4.33 9.33
N SER A 201 -17.23 4.86 8.41
CA SER A 201 -17.73 5.62 7.27
C SER A 201 -17.30 4.99 5.95
N VAL A 202 -18.16 5.13 4.95
CA VAL A 202 -17.93 4.67 3.58
C VAL A 202 -18.15 5.85 2.65
N ILE A 203 -17.25 6.02 1.68
CA ILE A 203 -17.41 6.98 0.59
C ILE A 203 -17.42 6.20 -0.72
N VAL A 204 -18.44 6.37 -1.54
CA VAL A 204 -18.48 5.84 -2.91
C VAL A 204 -18.36 7.01 -3.86
N ALA A 205 -17.38 6.97 -4.76
CA ALA A 205 -17.07 8.07 -5.65
C ALA A 205 -16.88 7.62 -7.09
N GLU A 206 -17.20 8.49 -8.03
CA GLU A 206 -17.14 8.24 -9.47
C GLU A 206 -16.58 9.48 -10.16
N LEU A 207 -15.75 9.28 -11.18
CA LEU A 207 -15.31 10.38 -12.03
C LEU A 207 -16.47 10.90 -12.87
N ASP A 208 -16.62 12.22 -12.98
CA ASP A 208 -17.70 12.81 -13.76
C ASP A 208 -17.36 12.82 -15.26
N HIS A 209 -18.41 12.83 -16.10
CA HIS A 209 -18.31 13.09 -17.55
C HIS A 209 -17.30 12.22 -18.32
N LEU A 210 -17.14 10.95 -17.92
CA LEU A 210 -16.23 9.98 -18.56
C LEU A 210 -16.58 9.68 -20.03
N HIS A 211 -17.84 9.88 -20.43
CA HIS A 211 -18.28 9.74 -21.83
C HIS A 211 -17.60 10.74 -22.78
N GLY A 212 -16.94 11.78 -22.27
CA GLY A 212 -16.17 12.71 -23.10
C GLY A 212 -14.82 12.16 -23.59
N PHE A 213 -14.43 10.94 -23.19
CA PHE A 213 -13.18 10.29 -23.56
C PHE A 213 -13.36 9.20 -24.64
N THR A 214 -14.14 9.50 -25.70
CA THR A 214 -14.39 8.57 -26.80
C THR A 214 -13.24 8.51 -27.81
N GLY A 215 -13.03 7.35 -28.46
CA GLY A 215 -12.00 7.16 -29.49
C GLY A 215 -10.71 6.49 -28.99
N ARG A 216 -9.77 6.24 -29.89
CA ARG A 216 -8.55 5.46 -29.59
C ARG A 216 -7.60 6.19 -28.63
N GLU A 217 -7.50 7.52 -28.75
CA GLU A 217 -6.74 8.37 -27.82
C GLU A 217 -7.52 8.67 -26.54
N GLY A 218 -8.86 8.67 -26.63
CA GLY A 218 -9.75 8.81 -25.48
C GLY A 218 -9.62 7.66 -24.48
N ALA A 219 -9.47 6.41 -24.94
CA ALA A 219 -9.26 5.27 -24.06
C ALA A 219 -7.95 5.38 -23.25
N ALA A 220 -6.84 5.74 -23.90
CA ALA A 220 -5.57 5.95 -23.21
C ALA A 220 -5.63 7.14 -22.24
N ALA A 221 -6.32 8.22 -22.63
CA ALA A 221 -6.53 9.37 -21.75
C ALA A 221 -7.41 9.03 -20.54
N LEU A 222 -8.47 8.25 -20.73
CA LEU A 222 -9.33 7.73 -19.67
C LEU A 222 -8.52 6.87 -18.68
N ASP A 223 -7.68 5.96 -19.20
CA ASP A 223 -6.84 5.12 -18.36
C ASP A 223 -5.86 5.94 -17.51
N ARG A 224 -5.27 6.99 -18.09
CA ARG A 224 -4.41 7.93 -17.34
C ARG A 224 -5.23 8.72 -16.32
N GLY A 225 -6.44 9.15 -16.67
CA GLY A 225 -7.37 9.83 -15.77
C GLY A 225 -7.74 8.99 -14.55
N LEU A 226 -8.12 7.73 -14.78
CA LEU A 226 -8.44 6.77 -13.72
C LEU A 226 -7.25 6.50 -12.80
N ARG A 227 -6.05 6.34 -13.37
CA ARG A 227 -4.80 6.19 -12.61
C ARG A 227 -4.51 7.40 -11.73
N ALA A 228 -4.59 8.61 -12.28
CA ALA A 228 -4.30 9.82 -11.52
C ALA A 228 -5.35 10.08 -10.43
N ALA A 229 -6.63 9.83 -10.72
CA ALA A 229 -7.69 9.93 -9.74
C ALA A 229 -7.50 8.93 -8.59
N ALA A 230 -7.17 7.68 -8.91
CA ALA A 230 -6.86 6.67 -7.90
C ALA A 230 -5.71 7.09 -6.99
N LEU A 231 -4.61 7.60 -7.58
CA LEU A 231 -3.49 8.15 -6.81
C LEU A 231 -3.94 9.33 -5.94
N ALA A 232 -4.67 10.30 -6.47
CA ALA A 232 -5.17 11.44 -5.71
C ALA A 232 -6.09 11.02 -4.55
N ILE A 233 -6.92 9.99 -4.75
CA ILE A 233 -7.73 9.38 -3.69
C ILE A 233 -6.82 8.76 -2.62
N GLN A 234 -5.89 7.90 -3.02
CA GLN A 234 -4.96 7.23 -2.09
C GLN A 234 -4.17 8.24 -1.26
N TYR A 235 -3.64 9.30 -1.88
CA TYR A 235 -2.90 10.35 -1.20
C TYR A 235 -3.76 11.21 -0.27
N SER A 236 -5.07 11.23 -0.48
CA SER A 236 -6.02 11.93 0.39
C SER A 236 -6.41 11.11 1.63
N LEU A 237 -6.04 9.82 1.71
CA LEU A 237 -6.29 8.95 2.86
C LEU A 237 -5.07 8.92 3.78
N HIS A 238 -5.16 9.65 4.90
CA HIS A 238 -4.01 9.88 5.77
C HIS A 238 -3.97 8.97 7.01
N ARG A 239 -5.06 8.27 7.34
CA ARG A 239 -5.12 7.52 8.61
C ARG A 239 -4.74 6.06 8.39
N PRO A 240 -3.99 5.47 9.34
CA PRO A 240 -3.76 4.03 9.35
C PRO A 240 -5.10 3.27 9.39
N GLY A 241 -5.36 2.45 8.38
CA GLY A 241 -6.59 1.67 8.25
C GLY A 241 -7.62 2.24 7.27
N ASP A 242 -7.48 3.49 6.83
CA ASP A 242 -8.24 3.98 5.67
C ASP A 242 -7.80 3.19 4.43
N CYS A 243 -8.76 2.77 3.60
CA CYS A 243 -8.44 2.09 2.35
C CYS A 243 -9.35 2.52 1.21
N VAL A 244 -8.89 2.29 -0.02
CA VAL A 244 -9.66 2.49 -1.25
C VAL A 244 -9.61 1.23 -2.11
N GLY A 245 -10.78 0.85 -2.63
CA GLY A 245 -10.95 -0.23 -3.59
C GLY A 245 -11.60 0.23 -4.88
N ARG A 246 -11.26 -0.44 -5.97
CA ARG A 246 -11.94 -0.36 -7.24
C ARG A 246 -13.28 -1.10 -7.12
N PHE A 247 -14.38 -0.34 -7.16
CA PHE A 247 -15.70 -0.89 -6.94
C PHE A 247 -16.28 -1.49 -8.23
N ASP A 248 -16.02 -0.82 -9.35
CA ASP A 248 -16.24 -1.27 -10.73
C ASP A 248 -15.38 -0.44 -11.71
N ASP A 249 -15.72 -0.46 -13.01
CA ASP A 249 -15.01 0.19 -14.11
C ASP A 249 -14.85 1.71 -13.97
N THR A 250 -15.60 2.39 -13.11
CA THR A 250 -15.55 3.85 -12.98
C THR A 250 -15.60 4.34 -11.53
N ARG A 251 -16.08 3.49 -10.61
CA ARG A 251 -16.29 3.83 -9.21
C ARG A 251 -15.18 3.33 -8.31
N PHE A 252 -14.90 4.15 -7.32
CA PHE A 252 -14.03 3.85 -6.19
C PHE A 252 -14.86 3.83 -4.91
N ALA A 253 -14.56 2.90 -4.02
CA ALA A 253 -15.12 2.88 -2.68
C ALA A 253 -13.99 3.07 -1.67
N MET A 254 -14.21 3.92 -0.68
CA MET A 254 -13.28 4.19 0.41
C MET A 254 -13.93 3.74 1.72
N LEU A 255 -13.15 3.07 2.56
CA LEU A 255 -13.54 2.65 3.91
C LEU A 255 -12.73 3.45 4.92
N LEU A 256 -13.40 4.05 5.89
CA LEU A 256 -12.80 4.90 6.92
C LEU A 256 -13.14 4.36 8.33
N PRO A 257 -12.42 3.35 8.84
CA PRO A 257 -12.65 2.77 10.16
C PRO A 257 -12.43 3.80 11.28
N GLY A 258 -13.28 3.78 12.30
CA GLY A 258 -13.17 4.70 13.44
C GLY A 258 -13.46 6.17 13.10
N THR A 259 -13.92 6.46 11.89
CA THR A 259 -14.15 7.82 11.40
C THR A 259 -15.64 8.13 11.40
N GLY A 260 -16.02 9.14 12.19
CA GLY A 260 -17.38 9.69 12.20
C GLY A 260 -17.64 10.64 11.04
N GLN A 261 -18.87 11.16 10.99
CA GLN A 261 -19.40 11.93 9.87
C GLN A 261 -18.55 13.16 9.50
N THR A 262 -18.11 13.94 10.48
CA THR A 262 -17.28 15.14 10.24
C THR A 262 -16.00 14.78 9.49
N GLY A 263 -15.26 13.78 9.98
CA GLY A 263 -14.02 13.34 9.34
C GLY A 263 -14.23 12.67 7.98
N ALA A 264 -15.37 12.00 7.77
CA ALA A 264 -15.73 11.43 6.49
C ALA A 264 -16.02 12.51 5.44
N VAL A 265 -16.74 13.55 5.81
CA VAL A 265 -17.02 14.71 4.95
C VAL A 265 -15.74 15.48 4.61
N GLU A 266 -14.88 15.74 5.59
CA GLU A 266 -13.57 16.35 5.34
C GLU A 266 -12.70 15.53 4.37
N THR A 267 -12.77 14.20 4.47
CA THR A 267 -12.05 13.29 3.57
C THR A 267 -12.66 13.30 2.17
N ALA A 268 -13.99 13.30 2.05
CA ALA A 268 -14.68 13.43 0.76
C ALA A 268 -14.34 14.73 0.04
N GLU A 269 -14.33 15.86 0.77
CA GLU A 269 -13.98 17.17 0.21
C GLU A 269 -12.51 17.23 -0.22
N ARG A 270 -11.62 16.66 0.59
CA ARG A 270 -10.19 16.55 0.26
C ARG A 270 -9.97 15.73 -1.02
N VAL A 271 -10.61 14.58 -1.12
CA VAL A 271 -10.55 13.72 -2.32
C VAL A 271 -11.08 14.47 -3.54
N ARG A 272 -12.25 15.10 -3.44
CA ARG A 272 -12.86 15.89 -4.52
C ARG A 272 -11.91 17.00 -5.01
N SER A 273 -11.39 17.80 -4.07
CA SER A 273 -10.47 18.90 -4.37
C SER A 273 -9.15 18.40 -4.99
N ALA A 274 -8.62 17.27 -4.52
CA ALA A 274 -7.39 16.69 -5.04
C ALA A 274 -7.56 16.19 -6.49
N VAL A 275 -8.71 15.59 -6.82
CA VAL A 275 -9.02 15.17 -8.19
C VAL A 275 -9.26 16.37 -9.10
N GLU A 276 -10.00 17.38 -8.63
CA GLU A 276 -10.25 18.63 -9.38
C GLU A 276 -8.98 19.39 -9.73
N ALA A 277 -7.96 19.32 -8.88
CA ALA A 277 -6.65 19.92 -9.13
C ALA A 277 -5.83 19.20 -10.22
N LEU A 278 -6.26 18.02 -10.67
CA LEU A 278 -5.59 17.28 -11.75
C LEU A 278 -5.91 17.93 -13.11
N TYR A 279 -4.92 18.60 -13.70
CA TYR A 279 -5.00 19.06 -15.07
C TYR A 279 -4.55 17.96 -16.03
N PHE A 280 -5.42 17.57 -16.96
CA PHE A 280 -5.10 16.59 -18.00
C PHE A 280 -4.93 17.27 -19.35
N PRO A 281 -3.70 17.44 -19.87
CA PRO A 281 -3.51 17.88 -21.24
C PRO A 281 -4.10 16.81 -22.19
N LEU A 282 -5.03 17.25 -23.05
CA LEU A 282 -5.49 16.49 -24.21
C LEU A 282 -4.78 17.11 -25.42
N ASP A 283 -4.10 16.28 -26.21
CA ASP A 283 -3.12 16.71 -27.21
C ASP A 283 -3.71 17.68 -28.26
N ASP A 284 -5.04 17.67 -28.49
CA ASP A 284 -5.69 18.50 -29.53
C ASP A 284 -6.87 19.39 -29.06
N ALA A 285 -7.29 19.37 -27.79
CA ALA A 285 -8.55 20.02 -27.36
C ALA A 285 -8.43 21.09 -26.26
N GLY A 286 -7.22 21.38 -25.78
CA GLY A 286 -7.04 22.08 -24.51
C GLY A 286 -7.42 21.16 -23.36
N GLY A 287 -6.55 21.03 -22.37
CA GLY A 287 -6.73 20.02 -21.32
C GLY A 287 -8.11 20.07 -20.63
N LYS A 288 -8.59 18.90 -20.20
CA LYS A 288 -9.88 18.75 -19.51
C LYS A 288 -9.62 18.63 -18.01
N LEU A 289 -10.39 19.39 -17.22
CA LEU A 289 -10.41 19.19 -15.78
C LEU A 289 -11.11 17.88 -15.47
N LEU A 290 -10.49 17.06 -14.62
CA LEU A 290 -11.10 15.84 -14.12
C LEU A 290 -11.84 16.19 -12.82
N THR A 291 -13.13 15.93 -12.76
CA THR A 291 -13.91 16.11 -11.52
C THR A 291 -14.47 14.77 -11.05
N LEU A 292 -14.87 14.75 -9.78
CA LEU A 292 -15.42 13.56 -9.15
C LEU A 292 -16.64 13.93 -8.31
N SER A 293 -17.63 13.07 -8.38
CA SER A 293 -18.78 13.06 -7.48
C SER A 293 -18.63 11.98 -6.44
N ALA A 294 -19.13 12.23 -5.23
CA ALA A 294 -19.10 11.25 -4.15
C ALA A 294 -20.42 11.19 -3.37
N GLY A 295 -20.67 10.05 -2.74
CA GLY A 295 -21.69 9.86 -1.72
C GLY A 295 -21.04 9.34 -0.45
N VAL A 296 -21.42 9.90 0.69
CA VAL A 296 -20.82 9.62 2.00
C VAL A 296 -21.88 8.99 2.90
N CYS A 297 -21.58 7.86 3.52
CA CYS A 297 -22.40 7.23 4.54
C CYS A 297 -21.58 7.04 5.80
N THR A 298 -22.14 7.40 6.96
CA THR A 298 -21.54 7.11 8.27
C THR A 298 -22.49 6.26 9.07
N VAL A 299 -22.01 5.12 9.53
CA VAL A 299 -22.73 4.24 10.46
C VAL A 299 -22.16 4.44 11.85
N ARG A 300 -23.01 4.99 12.72
CA ARG A 300 -22.67 5.24 14.12
C ARG A 300 -22.59 3.93 14.89
N SER A 301 -21.82 3.92 15.98
CA SER A 301 -21.57 2.71 16.76
C SER A 301 -22.83 2.07 17.34
N ASP A 302 -23.85 2.86 17.66
CA ASP A 302 -25.18 2.44 18.15
C ASP A 302 -26.11 1.88 17.06
N SER A 303 -25.74 2.05 15.79
CA SER A 303 -26.47 1.55 14.63
C SER A 303 -25.80 0.35 13.96
N LEU A 304 -24.54 0.03 14.29
CA LEU A 304 -23.77 -1.05 13.67
C LEU A 304 -24.40 -2.45 13.81
N SER A 305 -25.25 -2.69 14.82
CA SER A 305 -25.97 -3.96 14.99
C SER A 305 -27.21 -4.09 14.11
N ARG A 306 -27.68 -2.97 13.53
CA ARG A 306 -28.90 -2.87 12.71
C ARG A 306 -28.58 -2.60 11.23
N THR A 307 -27.31 -2.64 10.87
CA THR A 307 -26.81 -2.34 9.54
C THR A 307 -25.65 -3.28 9.24
N ASP A 308 -25.40 -3.51 7.97
CA ASP A 308 -24.29 -4.31 7.47
C ASP A 308 -23.45 -3.50 6.46
N PRO A 309 -22.24 -3.97 6.11
CA PRO A 309 -21.36 -3.28 5.17
C PRO A 309 -22.02 -2.96 3.82
N MET A 310 -22.79 -3.90 3.26
CA MET A 310 -23.42 -3.72 1.94
C MET A 310 -24.47 -2.62 1.97
N SER A 311 -25.33 -2.61 3.00
CA SER A 311 -26.32 -1.55 3.19
C SER A 311 -25.67 -0.16 3.27
N SER A 312 -24.51 -0.02 3.94
CA SER A 312 -23.80 1.26 4.03
C SER A 312 -23.26 1.74 2.67
N ILE A 313 -22.79 0.82 1.84
CA ILE A 313 -22.33 1.08 0.48
C ILE A 313 -23.50 1.50 -0.43
N GLU A 314 -24.66 0.88 -0.29
CA GLU A 314 -25.86 1.23 -1.06
C GLU A 314 -26.38 2.63 -0.71
N LEU A 315 -26.37 2.99 0.57
CA LEU A 315 -26.69 4.35 1.03
C LEU A 315 -25.72 5.38 0.46
N ALA A 316 -24.41 5.11 0.52
CA ALA A 316 -23.39 5.96 -0.10
C ALA A 316 -23.59 6.05 -1.63
N THR A 317 -23.92 4.95 -2.29
CA THR A 317 -24.19 4.92 -3.75
C THR A 317 -25.42 5.76 -4.10
N THR A 318 -26.46 5.73 -3.28
CA THR A 318 -27.67 6.55 -3.47
C THR A 318 -27.36 8.04 -3.32
N ALA A 319 -26.53 8.39 -2.33
CA ALA A 319 -26.04 9.76 -2.16
C ALA A 319 -25.15 10.22 -3.33
N LEU A 320 -24.31 9.33 -3.88
CA LEU A 320 -23.50 9.62 -5.08
C LEU A 320 -24.38 10.01 -6.28
N ARG A 321 -25.47 9.26 -6.52
CA ARG A 321 -26.41 9.58 -7.60
C ARG A 321 -27.03 10.97 -7.43
N ARG A 322 -27.29 11.41 -6.19
CA ARG A 322 -27.75 12.79 -5.92
C ARG A 322 -26.69 13.83 -6.25
N SER A 323 -25.43 13.56 -5.94
CA SER A 323 -24.31 14.44 -6.35
C SER A 323 -24.25 14.61 -7.85
N GLN A 324 -24.38 13.51 -8.61
CA GLN A 324 -24.38 13.52 -10.06
C GLN A 324 -25.60 14.27 -10.63
N ALA A 325 -26.80 14.02 -10.09
CA ALA A 325 -28.02 14.71 -10.50
C ALA A 325 -27.99 16.23 -10.21
N ALA A 326 -27.23 16.66 -9.21
CA ALA A 326 -27.05 18.05 -8.84
C ALA A 326 -25.92 18.77 -9.62
N GLY A 327 -25.42 18.17 -10.71
CA GLY A 327 -24.44 18.79 -11.61
C GLY A 327 -22.99 18.32 -11.42
N GLY A 328 -22.75 17.30 -10.58
CA GLY A 328 -21.43 16.71 -10.39
C GLY A 328 -20.48 17.51 -9.51
N ASN A 329 -19.19 17.13 -9.51
CA ASN A 329 -18.10 17.76 -8.77
C ASN A 329 -18.46 18.13 -7.32
N ARG A 330 -19.05 17.18 -6.59
CA ARG A 330 -19.55 17.39 -5.23
C ARG A 330 -19.71 16.09 -4.48
N TRP A 331 -19.83 16.18 -3.17
CA TRP A 331 -20.26 15.06 -2.35
C TRP A 331 -21.63 15.31 -1.73
N THR A 332 -22.34 14.24 -1.41
CA THR A 332 -23.63 14.28 -0.71
C THR A 332 -23.60 13.29 0.44
N LEU A 333 -24.15 13.66 1.60
CA LEU A 333 -24.28 12.76 2.74
C LEU A 333 -25.58 11.94 2.63
N ALA A 334 -25.51 10.65 2.96
CA ALA A 334 -26.65 9.77 3.16
C ALA A 334 -27.37 10.12 4.48
N GLY A 335 -28.70 10.20 4.47
CA GLY A 335 -29.52 10.61 5.61
C GLY A 335 -29.74 12.13 5.73
N SER A 336 -29.32 12.94 4.75
CA SER A 336 -29.87 14.30 4.60
C SER A 336 -31.38 14.19 4.32
N ALA A 337 -32.19 15.21 4.65
CA ALA A 337 -33.66 15.21 4.68
C ALA A 337 -34.41 14.80 3.37
N ALA A 338 -33.69 14.32 2.37
CA ALA A 338 -34.16 13.81 1.08
C ALA A 338 -34.02 12.26 0.91
N ASP A 339 -33.66 11.49 1.94
CA ASP A 339 -33.62 10.02 1.86
C ASP A 339 -34.96 9.37 2.25
N PRO A 340 -35.47 8.39 1.48
CA PRO A 340 -36.60 7.57 1.94
C PRO A 340 -36.15 6.77 3.16
N VAL A 341 -36.89 6.92 4.25
CA VAL A 341 -36.73 6.11 5.45
C VAL A 341 -36.84 4.64 5.02
N LEU A 342 -35.76 3.87 5.17
CA LEU A 342 -35.83 2.41 5.10
C LEU A 342 -36.70 1.97 6.29
N SER A 343 -37.96 1.66 5.96
CA SER A 343 -38.99 1.14 6.88
C SER A 343 -38.76 -0.32 7.20
#